data_AF-W8YTV5-F1
#
_entry.id   AF-W8YTV5-F1
#
_cell.length_a   1.000
_cell.length_b   1.000
_cell.length_c   1.000
_cell.angle_alpha   90.00
_cell.angle_beta   90.00
_cell.angle_gamma   90.00
#
_symmetry.space_group_name_H-M   'P 1'
#
loop_
_entity.id
_entity.type
_entity.pdbx_description
1 polymer ?
#
loop_
_entity_poly.entity_id
_entity_poly.type
_entity_poly.pdbx_seq_one_letter_code
_entity_poly.pdbx_strand_id
1 'polypeptide(L)'
;MKSIIRFSINNKFALWLMTLIVVFGGVYAGTNMKMETLPDITVPIVSVTTVYPGASPEEVLESVTKPVEQATRNLDGVKEVSSTSYENASSIVIEYGFGKDMEKAQQEVREALGSLKLKDGVQDPSVSRLSLNAFPVTSLSISSSKENLAALTKTVEDDIVPELKGLEGVASVQISGQHVEDAELSYKTEELAKYGLTPESVQNAIKAAAVNVPLGIFTFGSSEKSIVVDGQIMTADDLLNIEIPLIPSAAGAGAGAGAGAGAGAGAAAGGAG
;
A
#
# COMPACT_ATOMS: atom_id res chain seq x y z
N MET A 1 -60.51 -16.64 24.04
CA MET A 1 -60.80 -15.19 24.20
C MET A 1 -61.54 -14.83 25.49
N LYS A 2 -62.69 -15.47 25.85
CA LYS A 2 -63.43 -15.13 27.10
C LYS A 2 -62.63 -15.32 28.41
N SER A 3 -61.68 -16.25 28.44
CA SER A 3 -60.83 -16.52 29.62
C SER A 3 -59.86 -15.37 29.93
N ILE A 4 -59.27 -14.74 28.91
CA ILE A 4 -58.37 -13.57 29.08
C ILE A 4 -59.14 -12.37 29.66
N ILE A 5 -60.37 -12.15 29.18
CA ILE A 5 -61.23 -11.04 29.63
C ILE A 5 -61.67 -11.26 31.09
N ARG A 6 -62.04 -12.49 31.45
CA ARG A 6 -62.38 -12.83 32.85
C ARG A 6 -61.21 -12.68 33.80
N PHE A 7 -60.02 -13.10 33.40
CA PHE A 7 -58.79 -12.95 34.20
C PHE A 7 -58.44 -11.47 34.41
N SER A 8 -58.51 -10.66 33.35
CA SER A 8 -58.30 -9.22 33.39
C SER A 8 -59.27 -8.50 34.34
N ILE A 9 -60.56 -8.85 34.34
CA ILE A 9 -61.56 -8.20 35.20
C ILE A 9 -61.40 -8.57 36.68
N ASN A 10 -61.01 -9.82 36.98
CA ASN A 10 -60.87 -10.29 38.36
C ASN A 10 -59.56 -9.82 39.03
N ASN A 11 -58.48 -9.61 38.26
CA ASN A 11 -57.15 -9.29 38.79
C ASN A 11 -56.66 -7.89 38.37
N LYS A 12 -57.39 -6.85 38.80
CA LYS A 12 -57.08 -5.44 38.49
C LYS A 12 -55.66 -5.03 38.89
N PHE A 13 -55.16 -5.54 40.04
CA PHE A 13 -53.81 -5.25 40.53
C PHE A 13 -52.72 -5.88 39.65
N ALA A 14 -52.93 -7.13 39.20
CA ALA A 14 -51.98 -7.81 38.32
C ALA A 14 -51.86 -7.10 36.96
N LEU A 15 -52.98 -6.61 36.40
CA LEU A 15 -52.97 -5.79 35.19
C LEU A 15 -52.22 -4.47 35.37
N TRP A 16 -52.37 -3.82 36.53
CA TRP A 16 -51.70 -2.56 36.82
C TRP A 16 -50.17 -2.78 36.92
N LEU A 17 -49.74 -3.84 37.60
CA LEU A 17 -48.34 -4.22 37.68
C LEU A 17 -47.76 -4.59 36.32
N MET A 18 -48.50 -5.36 35.50
CA MET A 18 -48.06 -5.75 34.16
C MET A 18 -47.94 -4.54 33.23
N THR A 19 -48.88 -3.60 33.29
CA THR A 19 -48.81 -2.33 32.57
C THR A 19 -47.57 -1.55 33.01
N LEU A 20 -47.29 -1.47 34.31
CA LEU A 20 -46.16 -0.75 34.84
C LEU A 20 -44.83 -1.37 34.39
N ILE A 21 -44.71 -2.70 34.40
CA ILE A 21 -43.55 -3.42 33.87
C ILE A 21 -43.35 -3.12 32.37
N VAL A 22 -44.42 -3.12 31.58
CA VAL A 22 -44.35 -2.81 30.14
C VAL A 22 -43.94 -1.35 29.91
N VAL A 23 -44.45 -0.41 30.70
CA VAL A 23 -44.09 1.02 30.59
C VAL A 23 -42.62 1.21 30.96
N PHE A 24 -42.16 0.70 32.10
CA PHE A 24 -40.75 0.82 32.50
C PHE A 24 -39.81 0.08 31.54
N GLY A 25 -40.20 -1.11 31.08
CA GLY A 25 -39.45 -1.86 30.07
C GLY A 25 -39.38 -1.12 28.73
N GLY A 26 -40.47 -0.48 28.32
CA GLY A 26 -40.53 0.33 27.11
C GLY A 26 -39.67 1.59 27.19
N VAL A 27 -39.69 2.29 28.34
CA VAL A 27 -38.82 3.46 28.58
C VAL A 27 -37.36 3.05 28.60
N TYR A 28 -37.02 1.96 29.29
CA TYR A 28 -35.65 1.44 29.34
C TYR A 28 -35.15 1.00 27.96
N ALA A 29 -35.98 0.28 27.19
CA ALA A 29 -35.63 -0.11 25.83
C ALA A 29 -35.46 1.13 24.93
N GLY A 30 -36.36 2.12 25.04
CA GLY A 30 -36.31 3.34 24.23
C GLY A 30 -35.09 4.22 24.50
N THR A 31 -34.60 4.28 25.74
CA THR A 31 -33.40 5.06 26.08
C THR A 31 -32.09 4.33 25.82
N ASN A 32 -32.11 2.99 25.78
CA ASN A 32 -30.91 2.17 25.60
C ASN A 32 -30.74 1.67 24.15
N MET A 33 -31.74 1.87 23.30
CA MET A 33 -31.67 1.55 21.88
C MET A 33 -30.72 2.53 21.19
N LYS A 34 -29.63 2.00 20.62
CA LYS A 34 -28.70 2.79 19.81
C LYS A 34 -29.42 3.28 18.56
N MET A 35 -29.50 4.61 18.39
CA MET A 35 -29.95 5.19 17.14
C MET A 35 -28.77 5.25 16.18
N GLU A 36 -28.85 4.49 15.08
CA GLU A 36 -27.91 4.62 13.97
C GLU A 36 -28.57 5.46 12.88
N THR A 37 -27.95 6.58 12.51
CA THR A 37 -28.46 7.50 11.46
C THR A 37 -28.32 6.89 10.07
N LEU A 38 -27.38 5.97 9.89
CA LEU A 38 -27.17 5.18 8.69
C LEU A 38 -27.32 3.71 9.08
N PRO A 39 -28.24 2.93 8.48
CA PRO A 39 -28.25 1.50 8.69
C PRO A 39 -26.94 0.91 8.17
N ASP A 40 -26.42 -0.12 8.84
CA ASP A 40 -25.26 -0.88 8.34
C ASP A 40 -25.66 -1.64 7.06
N ILE A 41 -25.51 -0.95 5.93
CA ILE A 41 -25.65 -1.53 4.60
C ILE A 41 -24.26 -1.75 4.03
N THR A 42 -23.88 -3.02 3.93
CA THR A 42 -22.69 -3.40 3.18
C THR A 42 -23.03 -3.37 1.70
N VAL A 43 -22.48 -2.39 0.97
CA VAL A 43 -22.64 -2.33 -0.48
C VAL A 43 -21.81 -3.46 -1.09
N PRO A 44 -22.40 -4.39 -1.88
CA PRO A 44 -21.71 -5.59 -2.34
C PRO A 44 -20.82 -5.28 -3.55
N ILE A 45 -19.87 -4.35 -3.40
CA ILE A 45 -18.99 -3.86 -4.47
C ILE A 45 -17.54 -3.90 -4.01
N VAL A 46 -16.69 -4.52 -4.83
CA VAL A 46 -15.24 -4.50 -4.71
C VAL A 46 -14.66 -3.81 -5.93
N SER A 47 -13.80 -2.83 -5.71
CA SER A 47 -13.05 -2.14 -6.77
C SER A 47 -11.61 -2.61 -6.80
N VAL A 48 -11.09 -2.80 -8.01
CA VAL A 48 -9.70 -3.13 -8.29
C VAL A 48 -9.13 -2.04 -9.19
N THR A 49 -8.07 -1.40 -8.73
CA THR A 49 -7.35 -0.38 -9.50
C THR A 49 -5.94 -0.86 -9.77
N THR A 50 -5.52 -0.83 -11.03
CA THR A 50 -4.16 -1.23 -11.44
C THR A 50 -3.52 -0.13 -12.25
N VAL A 51 -2.29 0.24 -11.92
CA VAL A 51 -1.57 1.34 -12.58
C VAL A 51 -0.56 0.75 -13.56
N TYR A 52 -0.57 1.23 -14.81
CA TYR A 52 0.39 0.86 -15.84
C TYR A 52 0.96 2.12 -16.52
N PRO A 53 1.98 2.77 -15.93
CA PRO A 53 2.50 4.04 -16.42
C PRO A 53 3.06 3.95 -17.84
N GLY A 54 2.71 4.92 -18.68
CA GLY A 54 3.19 5.04 -20.06
C GLY A 54 2.45 4.19 -21.09
N ALA A 55 1.37 3.50 -20.71
CA ALA A 55 0.59 2.65 -21.61
C ALA A 55 -0.66 3.35 -22.18
N SER A 56 -0.97 3.09 -23.46
CA SER A 56 -2.21 3.56 -24.09
C SER A 56 -3.43 2.80 -23.54
N PRO A 57 -4.66 3.36 -23.64
CA PRO A 57 -5.87 2.67 -23.19
C PRO A 57 -6.05 1.27 -23.80
N GLU A 58 -5.66 1.07 -25.06
CA GLU A 58 -5.71 -0.23 -25.74
C GLU A 58 -4.70 -1.22 -25.17
N GLU A 59 -3.49 -0.76 -24.85
CA GLU A 59 -2.47 -1.63 -24.24
C GLU A 59 -2.83 -2.01 -22.80
N VAL A 60 -3.43 -1.08 -22.05
CA VAL A 60 -3.99 -1.33 -20.71
C VAL A 60 -5.12 -2.35 -20.78
N LEU A 61 -6.03 -2.22 -21.76
CA LEU A 61 -7.12 -3.18 -21.95
C LEU A 61 -6.58 -4.61 -22.11
N GLU A 62 -5.58 -4.77 -22.96
CA GLU A 62 -5.09 -6.08 -23.37
C GLU A 62 -4.14 -6.72 -22.36
N SER A 63 -3.26 -5.91 -21.76
CA SER A 63 -2.21 -6.40 -20.86
C SER A 63 -2.64 -6.44 -19.40
N VAL A 64 -3.66 -5.68 -19.01
CA VAL A 64 -4.09 -5.54 -17.61
C VAL A 64 -5.56 -5.87 -17.44
N THR A 65 -6.46 -5.15 -18.11
CA THR A 65 -7.89 -5.25 -17.87
C THR A 65 -8.45 -6.63 -18.18
N LYS A 66 -8.12 -7.20 -19.35
CA LYS A 66 -8.60 -8.54 -19.75
C LYS A 66 -8.14 -9.66 -18.81
N PRO A 67 -6.84 -9.79 -18.47
CA PRO A 67 -6.39 -10.78 -17.49
C PRO A 67 -7.08 -10.65 -16.14
N VAL A 68 -7.25 -9.42 -15.64
CA VAL A 68 -7.87 -9.14 -14.34
C VAL A 68 -9.38 -9.44 -14.36
N GLU A 69 -10.09 -9.07 -15.43
CA GLU A 69 -11.51 -9.41 -15.62
C GLU A 69 -11.69 -10.93 -15.65
N GLN A 70 -10.85 -11.65 -16.40
CA GLN A 70 -10.97 -13.09 -16.54
C GLN A 70 -10.72 -13.85 -15.24
N ALA A 71 -9.79 -13.37 -14.41
CA ALA A 71 -9.52 -13.94 -13.09
C ALA A 71 -10.65 -13.69 -12.09
N THR A 72 -11.30 -12.53 -12.18
CA THR A 72 -12.32 -12.10 -11.20
C THR A 72 -13.74 -12.54 -11.56
N ARG A 73 -14.06 -12.69 -12.85
CA ARG A 73 -15.40 -13.09 -13.32
C ARG A 73 -15.86 -14.46 -12.81
N ASN A 74 -14.93 -15.37 -12.53
CA ASN A 74 -15.25 -16.74 -12.10
C ASN A 74 -15.28 -16.92 -10.58
N LEU A 75 -15.15 -15.82 -9.81
CA LEU A 75 -15.22 -15.87 -8.36
C LEU A 75 -16.65 -16.13 -7.87
N ASP A 76 -16.76 -16.81 -6.73
CA ASP A 76 -18.05 -17.22 -6.18
C ASP A 76 -18.87 -16.01 -5.71
N GLY A 77 -20.11 -15.93 -6.18
CA GLY A 77 -21.05 -14.86 -5.82
C GLY A 77 -20.91 -13.57 -6.62
N VAL A 78 -20.04 -13.53 -7.64
CA VAL A 78 -19.97 -12.40 -8.59
C VAL A 78 -21.23 -12.36 -9.44
N LYS A 79 -21.86 -11.18 -9.49
CA LYS A 79 -23.06 -10.91 -10.28
C LYS A 79 -22.71 -10.17 -11.57
N GLU A 80 -21.89 -9.14 -11.48
CA GLU A 80 -21.49 -8.32 -12.63
C GLU A 80 -20.05 -7.82 -12.46
N VAL A 81 -19.29 -7.80 -13.55
CA VAL A 81 -17.96 -7.20 -13.60
C VAL A 81 -17.98 -6.12 -14.65
N SER A 82 -17.73 -4.88 -14.23
CA SER A 82 -17.59 -3.73 -15.10
C SER A 82 -16.15 -3.25 -15.09
N SER A 83 -15.59 -2.93 -16.24
CA SER A 83 -14.20 -2.50 -16.36
C SER A 83 -14.07 -1.30 -17.28
N THR A 84 -13.24 -0.34 -16.88
CA THR A 84 -12.89 0.83 -17.68
C THR A 84 -11.37 0.95 -17.76
N SER A 85 -10.84 1.02 -18.98
CA SER A 85 -9.41 1.21 -19.22
C SER A 85 -9.15 2.67 -19.57
N TYR A 86 -8.26 3.30 -18.84
CA TYR A 86 -7.80 4.66 -19.07
C TYR A 86 -6.35 4.63 -19.54
N GLU A 87 -5.86 5.77 -20.00
CA GLU A 87 -4.42 5.95 -20.15
C GLU A 87 -3.76 5.79 -18.77
N ASN A 88 -2.66 5.06 -18.71
CA ASN A 88 -1.90 4.78 -17.50
C ASN A 88 -2.57 3.94 -16.40
N ALA A 89 -3.87 3.59 -16.50
CA ALA A 89 -4.57 2.89 -15.42
C ALA A 89 -5.80 2.09 -15.87
N SER A 90 -6.08 1.00 -15.15
CA SER A 90 -7.30 0.20 -15.27
C SER A 90 -8.13 0.27 -13.99
N SER A 91 -9.45 0.43 -14.13
CA SER A 91 -10.41 0.42 -13.04
C SER A 91 -11.46 -0.64 -13.29
N ILE A 92 -11.60 -1.58 -12.35
CA ILE A 92 -12.53 -2.71 -12.44
C ILE A 92 -13.41 -2.71 -11.20
N VAL A 93 -14.71 -2.82 -11.42
CA VAL A 93 -15.75 -2.83 -10.40
C VAL A 93 -16.46 -4.17 -10.46
N ILE A 94 -16.42 -4.91 -9.35
CA ILE A 94 -17.00 -6.23 -9.20
C ILE A 94 -18.21 -6.09 -8.27
N GLU A 95 -19.41 -6.31 -8.81
CA GLU A 95 -20.65 -6.38 -8.06
C GLU A 95 -20.94 -7.82 -7.65
N TYR A 96 -21.23 -8.02 -6.37
CA TYR A 96 -21.60 -9.30 -5.77
C TYR A 96 -23.10 -9.36 -5.46
N GLY A 97 -23.62 -10.56 -5.30
CA GLY A 97 -24.97 -10.77 -4.75
C GLY A 97 -25.08 -10.32 -3.29
N PHE A 98 -26.28 -9.86 -2.89
CA PHE A 98 -26.58 -9.56 -1.49
C PHE A 98 -26.39 -10.80 -0.61
N GLY A 99 -25.74 -10.64 0.54
CA GLY A 99 -25.48 -11.71 1.51
C GLY A 99 -24.10 -12.38 1.38
N LYS A 100 -23.31 -12.06 0.35
CA LYS A 100 -21.88 -12.44 0.31
C LYS A 100 -21.13 -11.63 1.37
N ASP A 101 -20.23 -12.30 2.08
CA ASP A 101 -19.29 -11.67 3.00
C ASP A 101 -18.24 -10.88 2.20
N MET A 102 -18.25 -9.55 2.32
CA MET A 102 -17.36 -8.68 1.53
C MET A 102 -15.90 -8.74 1.96
N GLU A 103 -15.60 -9.16 3.20
CA GLU A 103 -14.21 -9.35 3.63
C GLU A 103 -13.63 -10.59 2.97
N LYS A 104 -14.41 -11.67 2.91
CA LYS A 104 -14.04 -12.87 2.14
C LYS A 104 -13.94 -12.57 0.65
N ALA A 105 -14.91 -11.84 0.08
CA ALA A 105 -14.86 -11.45 -1.32
C ALA A 105 -13.61 -10.63 -1.67
N GLN A 106 -13.23 -9.67 -0.81
CA GLN A 106 -12.00 -8.90 -0.98
C GLN A 106 -10.75 -9.80 -0.95
N GLN A 107 -10.72 -10.77 -0.04
CA GLN A 107 -9.61 -11.72 0.07
C GLN A 107 -9.53 -12.64 -1.15
N GLU A 108 -10.66 -13.22 -1.59
CA GLU A 108 -10.76 -14.06 -2.79
C GLU A 108 -10.26 -13.31 -4.04
N VAL A 109 -10.65 -12.03 -4.19
CA VAL A 109 -10.15 -11.19 -5.29
C VAL A 109 -8.64 -11.00 -5.17
N ARG A 110 -8.12 -10.62 -4.00
CA ARG A 110 -6.68 -10.42 -3.80
C ARG A 110 -5.87 -11.68 -4.12
N GLU A 111 -6.35 -12.85 -3.71
CA GLU A 111 -5.72 -14.14 -3.99
C GLU A 111 -5.74 -14.48 -5.48
N ALA A 112 -6.86 -14.23 -6.15
CA ALA A 112 -6.98 -14.42 -7.60
C ALA A 112 -5.99 -13.52 -8.37
N LEU A 113 -5.86 -12.25 -7.97
CA LEU A 113 -4.94 -11.30 -8.60
C LEU A 113 -3.48 -11.61 -8.31
N GLY A 114 -3.15 -12.04 -7.09
CA GLY A 114 -1.79 -12.43 -6.72
C GLY A 114 -1.25 -13.64 -7.51
N SER A 115 -2.13 -14.43 -8.11
CA SER A 115 -1.76 -15.55 -8.97
C SER A 115 -1.50 -15.16 -10.44
N LEU A 116 -1.87 -13.95 -10.85
CA LEU A 116 -1.69 -13.47 -12.21
C LEU A 116 -0.26 -13.00 -12.47
N LYS A 117 0.26 -13.33 -13.66
CA LYS A 117 1.50 -12.74 -14.17
C LYS A 117 1.15 -11.59 -15.10
N LEU A 118 1.25 -10.37 -14.58
CA LEU A 118 1.12 -9.14 -15.37
C LEU A 118 2.42 -8.86 -16.12
N LYS A 119 2.33 -8.04 -17.18
CA LYS A 119 3.48 -7.62 -17.99
C LYS A 119 4.43 -6.74 -17.17
N ASP A 120 5.71 -6.72 -17.54
CA ASP A 120 6.70 -5.85 -16.90
C ASP A 120 6.29 -4.37 -16.98
N GLY A 121 6.41 -3.67 -15.85
CA GLY A 121 6.04 -2.25 -15.73
C GLY A 121 4.62 -1.99 -15.21
N VAL A 122 3.79 -3.02 -15.03
CA VAL A 122 2.50 -2.91 -14.36
C VAL A 122 2.70 -2.96 -12.84
N GLN A 123 2.10 -2.03 -12.10
CA GLN A 123 2.11 -2.04 -10.64
C GLN A 123 1.12 -3.08 -10.09
N ASP A 124 1.36 -3.54 -8.87
CA ASP A 124 0.46 -4.49 -8.22
C ASP A 124 -0.98 -3.95 -8.12
N PRO A 125 -2.00 -4.75 -8.47
CA PRO A 125 -3.39 -4.34 -8.35
C PRO A 125 -3.78 -4.02 -6.90
N SER A 126 -4.37 -2.85 -6.69
CA SER A 126 -4.94 -2.46 -5.40
C SER A 126 -6.41 -2.87 -5.32
N VAL A 127 -6.76 -3.67 -4.31
CA VAL A 127 -8.12 -4.16 -4.06
C VAL A 127 -8.73 -3.43 -2.88
N SER A 128 -9.80 -2.70 -3.12
CA SER A 128 -10.56 -1.95 -2.13
C SER A 128 -12.04 -2.32 -2.18
N ARG A 129 -12.71 -2.27 -1.03
CA ARG A 129 -14.16 -2.43 -0.93
C ARG A 129 -14.81 -1.07 -0.73
N LEU A 130 -15.98 -0.88 -1.31
CA LEU A 130 -16.75 0.32 -1.02
C LEU A 130 -17.38 0.15 0.38
N SER A 131 -16.92 0.97 1.33
CA SER A 131 -17.45 0.98 2.69
C SER A 131 -18.10 2.33 2.97
N LEU A 132 -19.37 2.34 3.36
CA LEU A 132 -20.02 3.58 3.81
C LEU A 132 -19.39 4.10 5.12
N ASN A 133 -18.72 3.24 5.87
CA ASN A 133 -17.97 3.62 7.07
C ASN A 133 -16.67 4.37 6.74
N ALA A 134 -16.23 4.39 5.47
CA ALA A 134 -15.07 5.16 5.04
C ALA A 134 -15.41 6.62 4.74
N PHE A 135 -16.70 7.02 4.77
CA PHE A 135 -17.08 8.42 4.60
C PHE A 135 -16.60 9.25 5.81
N PRO A 136 -15.99 10.42 5.59
CA PRO A 136 -15.55 11.28 6.68
C PRO A 136 -16.74 11.70 7.56
N VAL A 137 -16.69 11.35 8.83
CA VAL A 137 -17.71 11.76 9.83
C VAL A 137 -17.47 13.20 10.29
N THR A 138 -16.22 13.66 10.25
CA THR A 138 -15.84 15.02 10.62
C THR A 138 -14.72 15.50 9.70
N SER A 139 -14.82 16.75 9.25
CA SER A 139 -13.77 17.45 8.52
C SER A 139 -13.35 18.66 9.33
N LEU A 140 -12.05 18.78 9.60
CA LEU A 140 -11.47 19.88 10.35
C LEU A 140 -10.51 20.63 9.43
N SER A 141 -10.53 21.96 9.54
CA SER A 141 -9.55 22.83 8.88
C SER A 141 -8.66 23.44 9.95
N ILE A 142 -7.34 23.34 9.74
CA ILE A 142 -6.32 23.81 10.69
C ILE A 142 -5.61 24.99 10.05
N SER A 143 -5.53 26.09 10.80
CA SER A 143 -4.87 27.32 10.36
C SER A 143 -4.03 27.89 11.48
N SER A 144 -2.82 28.35 11.15
CA SER A 144 -1.90 29.03 12.07
C SER A 144 -1.52 30.38 11.49
N SER A 145 -1.50 31.42 12.33
CA SER A 145 -1.00 32.76 11.96
C SER A 145 0.48 32.97 12.28
N LYS A 146 1.10 32.00 12.96
CA LYS A 146 2.49 32.06 13.44
C LYS A 146 3.42 31.12 12.67
N GLU A 147 2.90 30.00 12.18
CA GLU A 147 3.68 28.98 11.48
C GLU A 147 3.47 29.06 9.98
N ASN A 148 4.51 28.73 9.23
CA ASN A 148 4.37 28.46 7.79
C ASN A 148 3.73 27.08 7.58
N LEU A 149 3.15 26.85 6.40
CA LEU A 149 2.44 25.63 6.03
C LEU A 149 3.30 24.36 6.22
N ALA A 150 4.60 24.41 5.95
CA ALA A 150 5.51 23.28 6.17
C ALA A 150 5.62 22.89 7.65
N ALA A 151 5.85 23.87 8.53
CA ALA A 151 5.91 23.64 9.97
C ALA A 151 4.56 23.17 10.53
N LEU A 152 3.46 23.80 10.09
CA LEU A 152 2.11 23.40 10.47
C LEU A 152 1.78 21.97 10.01
N THR A 153 2.23 21.58 8.82
CA THR A 153 2.06 20.21 8.30
C THR A 153 2.72 19.21 9.24
N LYS A 154 3.97 19.45 9.65
CA LYS A 154 4.66 18.58 10.61
C LYS A 154 3.93 18.50 11.95
N THR A 155 3.53 19.62 12.53
CA THR A 155 2.77 19.64 13.79
C THR A 155 1.48 18.82 13.69
N VAL A 156 0.78 18.90 12.55
CA VAL A 156 -0.44 18.12 12.31
C VAL A 156 -0.14 16.62 12.19
N GLU A 157 0.90 16.26 11.44
CA GLU A 157 1.29 14.86 11.18
C GLU A 157 1.85 14.17 12.42
N ASP A 158 2.68 14.85 13.20
CA ASP A 158 3.44 14.26 14.31
C ASP A 158 2.67 14.31 15.63
N ASP A 159 1.86 15.35 15.88
CA ASP A 159 1.15 15.53 17.16
C ASP A 159 -0.36 15.25 17.03
N ILE A 160 -1.04 15.96 16.12
CA ILE A 160 -2.52 15.97 16.07
C ILE A 160 -3.07 14.64 15.52
N VAL A 161 -2.49 14.13 14.44
CA VAL A 161 -2.98 12.92 13.77
C VAL A 161 -2.84 11.67 14.67
N PRO A 162 -1.72 11.44 15.39
CA PRO A 162 -1.62 10.33 16.33
C PRO A 162 -2.61 10.43 17.49
N GLU A 163 -2.83 11.63 18.06
CA GLU A 163 -3.82 11.82 19.12
C GLU A 163 -5.24 11.47 18.63
N LEU A 164 -5.63 11.91 17.43
CA LEU A 164 -6.94 11.60 16.86
C LEU A 164 -7.09 10.11 16.53
N LYS A 165 -6.05 9.47 15.98
CA LYS A 165 -6.04 8.02 15.72
C LYS A 165 -6.12 7.19 16.99
N GLY A 166 -5.68 7.73 18.13
CA GLY A 166 -5.72 7.06 19.44
C GLY A 166 -7.10 7.03 20.10
N LEU A 167 -8.08 7.79 19.59
CA LEU A 167 -9.42 7.85 20.16
C LEU A 167 -10.23 6.57 19.83
N GLU A 168 -11.00 6.10 20.81
CA GLU A 168 -11.88 4.94 20.63
C GLU A 168 -12.95 5.23 19.55
N GLY A 169 -13.03 4.35 18.55
CA GLY A 169 -13.97 4.46 17.43
C GLY A 169 -13.43 5.17 16.19
N VAL A 170 -12.20 5.67 16.19
CA VAL A 170 -11.57 6.27 15.00
C VAL A 170 -10.90 5.18 14.15
N ALA A 171 -11.43 4.94 12.94
CA ALA A 171 -10.86 3.95 12.01
C ALA A 171 -9.66 4.50 11.21
N SER A 172 -9.72 5.77 10.78
CA SER A 172 -8.64 6.39 10.01
C SER A 172 -8.74 7.92 10.06
N VAL A 173 -7.59 8.59 9.93
CA VAL A 173 -7.48 10.04 9.79
C VAL A 173 -6.71 10.32 8.50
N GLN A 174 -7.28 11.16 7.63
CA GLN A 174 -6.68 11.57 6.36
C GLN A 174 -6.40 13.07 6.40
N ILE A 175 -5.24 13.46 5.89
CA ILE A 175 -4.81 14.86 5.81
C ILE A 175 -4.94 15.31 4.36
N SER A 176 -5.27 16.58 4.16
CA SER A 176 -5.35 17.18 2.83
C SER A 176 -4.75 18.58 2.85
N GLY A 177 -4.12 19.00 1.75
CA GLY A 177 -3.48 20.32 1.65
C GLY A 177 -2.13 20.43 2.37
N GLN A 178 -1.49 19.30 2.66
CA GLN A 178 -0.16 19.25 3.25
C GLN A 178 0.92 19.80 2.31
N HIS A 179 1.96 20.39 2.89
CA HIS A 179 3.18 20.72 2.16
C HIS A 179 4.14 19.54 2.27
N VAL A 180 4.34 18.82 1.16
CA VAL A 180 5.28 17.69 1.07
C VAL A 180 6.63 18.22 0.58
N GLU A 181 7.70 17.89 1.30
CA GLU A 181 9.06 18.18 0.88
C GLU A 181 9.60 17.00 0.05
N ASP A 182 9.80 17.23 -1.26
CA ASP A 182 10.41 16.26 -2.16
C ASP A 182 11.83 16.69 -2.53
N ALA A 183 12.77 15.74 -2.54
CA ALA A 183 14.14 15.96 -2.99
C ALA A 183 14.32 15.47 -4.43
N GLU A 184 14.57 16.40 -5.36
CA GLU A 184 14.86 16.07 -6.76
C GLU A 184 16.37 16.09 -7.02
N LEU A 185 16.89 14.98 -7.53
CA LEU A 185 18.29 14.87 -7.95
C LEU A 185 18.42 15.23 -9.43
N SER A 186 18.94 16.43 -9.70
CA SER A 186 19.23 16.89 -11.06
C SER A 186 20.70 16.70 -11.42
N TYR A 187 20.96 16.07 -12.56
CA TYR A 187 22.31 15.72 -13.00
C TYR A 187 22.76 16.56 -14.19
N LYS A 188 24.02 17.00 -14.19
CA LYS A 188 24.67 17.60 -15.36
C LYS A 188 25.26 16.51 -16.26
N THR A 189 24.55 16.16 -17.32
CA THR A 189 24.93 15.06 -18.23
C THR A 189 26.34 15.24 -18.83
N GLU A 190 26.74 16.47 -19.14
CA GLU A 190 28.07 16.76 -19.70
C GLU A 190 29.23 16.48 -18.72
N GLU A 191 29.01 16.75 -17.43
CA GLU A 191 30.03 16.48 -16.40
C GLU A 191 30.08 14.98 -16.08
N LEU A 192 28.94 14.30 -16.00
CA LEU A 192 28.89 12.84 -15.81
C LEU A 192 29.63 12.09 -16.93
N ALA A 193 29.45 12.51 -18.19
CA ALA A 193 30.11 11.90 -19.33
C ALA A 193 31.65 12.02 -19.28
N LYS A 194 32.19 13.14 -18.77
CA LYS A 194 33.65 13.33 -18.60
C LYS A 194 34.24 12.35 -17.59
N TYR A 195 33.46 11.95 -16.60
CA TYR A 195 33.86 10.97 -15.59
C TYR A 195 33.45 9.53 -15.95
N GLY A 196 32.86 9.30 -17.14
CA GLY A 196 32.41 7.98 -17.56
C GLY A 196 31.22 7.44 -16.76
N LEU A 197 30.47 8.30 -16.07
CA LEU A 197 29.33 7.95 -15.24
C LEU A 197 28.01 8.07 -16.01
N THR A 198 27.07 7.19 -15.73
CA THR A 198 25.67 7.30 -16.17
C THR A 198 24.78 7.70 -14.98
N PRO A 199 23.61 8.33 -15.23
CA PRO A 199 22.65 8.63 -14.16
C PRO A 199 22.26 7.39 -13.33
N GLU A 200 22.14 6.23 -13.98
CA GLU A 200 21.85 4.95 -13.32
C GLU A 200 22.97 4.52 -12.37
N SER A 201 24.24 4.69 -12.76
CA SER A 201 25.39 4.39 -11.89
C SER A 201 25.39 5.28 -10.65
N VAL A 202 25.04 6.56 -10.80
CA VAL A 202 24.90 7.50 -9.67
C VAL A 202 23.74 7.07 -8.76
N GLN A 203 22.58 6.75 -9.33
CA GLN A 203 21.42 6.29 -8.56
C GLN A 203 21.73 5.02 -7.76
N ASN A 204 22.44 4.06 -8.37
CA ASN A 204 22.84 2.83 -7.70
C ASN A 204 23.89 3.08 -6.60
N ALA A 205 24.83 4.01 -6.80
CA ALA A 205 25.79 4.40 -5.78
C ALA A 205 25.10 5.04 -4.56
N ILE A 206 24.14 5.95 -4.78
CA ILE A 206 23.36 6.57 -3.71
C ILE A 206 22.54 5.51 -2.96
N LYS A 207 21.86 4.60 -3.68
CA LYS A 207 21.13 3.49 -3.07
C LYS A 207 22.02 2.58 -2.23
N ALA A 208 23.25 2.31 -2.68
CA ALA A 208 24.20 1.49 -1.95
C ALA A 208 24.76 2.20 -0.70
N ALA A 209 24.95 3.51 -0.75
CA ALA A 209 25.39 4.31 0.40
C ALA A 209 24.29 4.44 1.48
N ALA A 210 23.03 4.41 1.08
CA ALA A 210 21.87 4.54 1.97
C ALA A 210 21.52 3.28 2.79
N VAL A 211 22.27 2.19 2.66
CA VAL A 211 21.90 0.90 3.28
C VAL A 211 22.40 0.79 4.71
N ASN A 212 21.50 0.45 5.63
CA ASN A 212 21.84 0.07 7.01
C ASN A 212 22.15 -1.42 7.08
N VAL A 213 23.43 -1.76 7.32
CA VAL A 213 23.91 -3.14 7.32
C VAL A 213 24.33 -3.55 8.73
N PRO A 214 23.62 -4.51 9.38
CA PRO A 214 24.08 -5.08 10.63
C PRO A 214 25.30 -5.97 10.37
N LEU A 215 26.43 -5.67 11.03
CA LEU A 215 27.66 -6.45 10.95
C LEU A 215 27.65 -7.64 11.91
N GLY A 216 26.64 -7.73 12.77
CA GLY A 216 26.45 -8.81 13.74
C GLY A 216 26.84 -8.41 15.15
N ILE A 217 26.90 -9.41 16.02
CA ILE A 217 27.20 -9.24 17.44
C ILE A 217 28.69 -9.47 17.66
N PHE A 218 29.36 -8.50 18.27
CA PHE A 218 30.77 -8.59 18.64
C PHE A 218 30.92 -8.53 20.16
N THR A 219 31.81 -9.35 20.70
CA THR A 219 32.13 -9.35 22.13
C THR A 219 33.13 -8.23 22.44
N PHE A 220 32.70 -7.23 23.19
CA PHE A 220 33.56 -6.18 23.73
C PHE A 220 33.74 -6.41 25.24
N GLY A 221 34.89 -6.97 25.61
CA GLY A 221 35.19 -7.31 27.01
C GLY A 221 34.26 -8.42 27.52
N SER A 222 33.41 -8.11 28.51
CA SER A 222 32.42 -9.03 29.08
C SER A 222 30.99 -8.81 28.55
N SER A 223 30.81 -7.98 27.53
CA SER A 223 29.49 -7.65 26.98
C SER A 223 29.46 -7.85 25.47
N GLU A 224 28.38 -8.46 24.97
CA GLU A 224 28.10 -8.58 23.55
C GLU A 224 27.34 -7.34 23.06
N LYS A 225 27.77 -6.75 21.94
CA LYS A 225 27.12 -5.60 21.33
C LYS A 225 26.89 -5.84 19.85
N SER A 226 25.69 -5.49 19.38
CA SER A 226 25.39 -5.44 17.95
C SER A 226 26.10 -4.25 17.32
N ILE A 227 26.87 -4.49 16.27
CA ILE A 227 27.46 -3.44 15.45
C ILE A 227 26.61 -3.32 14.18
N VAL A 228 26.18 -2.10 13.89
CA VAL A 228 25.41 -1.76 12.69
C VAL A 228 26.11 -0.58 12.01
N VAL A 229 26.31 -0.68 10.70
CA VAL A 229 26.70 0.45 9.87
C VAL A 229 25.42 1.15 9.46
N ASP A 230 25.30 2.42 9.84
CA ASP A 230 24.17 3.28 9.50
C ASP A 230 24.62 4.24 8.39
N GLY A 231 23.92 4.25 7.26
CA GLY A 231 24.22 5.09 6.11
C GLY A 231 23.88 6.57 6.33
N GLN A 232 23.05 6.88 7.34
CA GLN A 232 22.74 8.24 7.84
C GLN A 232 22.54 9.35 6.79
N ILE A 233 21.83 9.06 5.70
CA ILE A 233 21.41 10.11 4.75
C ILE A 233 20.11 10.71 5.26
N MET A 234 20.19 11.80 6.03
CA MET A 234 19.04 12.46 6.65
C MET A 234 18.81 13.88 6.13
N THR A 235 19.85 14.51 5.57
CA THR A 235 19.81 15.90 5.09
C THR A 235 20.25 16.01 3.64
N ALA A 236 19.93 17.15 3.01
CA ALA A 236 20.39 17.46 1.66
C ALA A 236 21.93 17.55 1.59
N ASP A 237 22.58 18.02 2.66
CA ASP A 237 24.05 18.08 2.74
C ASP A 237 24.67 16.68 2.79
N ASP A 238 24.02 15.72 3.47
CA ASP A 238 24.47 14.33 3.48
C ASP A 238 24.42 13.72 2.07
N LEU A 239 23.35 14.01 1.31
CA LEU A 239 23.22 13.59 -0.10
C LEU A 239 24.33 14.16 -0.99
N LEU A 240 24.73 15.42 -0.76
CA LEU A 240 25.79 16.08 -1.52
C LEU A 240 27.19 15.57 -1.18
N ASN A 241 27.40 15.09 0.05
CA ASN A 241 28.68 14.55 0.51
C ASN A 241 28.88 13.06 0.17
N ILE A 242 27.93 12.42 -0.52
CA ILE A 242 28.10 11.05 -0.98
C ILE A 242 29.21 11.00 -2.02
N GLU A 243 30.31 10.34 -1.68
CA GLU A 243 31.39 10.06 -2.62
C GLU A 243 30.95 8.97 -3.59
N ILE A 244 30.79 9.34 -4.87
CA ILE A 244 30.44 8.40 -5.93
C ILE A 244 31.74 7.78 -6.44
N PRO A 245 31.96 6.46 -6.26
CA PRO A 245 33.18 5.82 -6.72
C PRO A 245 33.26 5.90 -8.25
N LEU A 246 34.34 6.49 -8.75
CA LEU A 246 34.68 6.44 -10.16
C LEU A 246 35.15 5.02 -10.45
N ILE A 247 34.27 4.18 -10.98
CA ILE A 247 34.69 2.92 -11.58
C ILE A 247 35.43 3.34 -12.85
N PRO A 248 36.77 3.17 -12.94
CA PRO A 248 37.46 3.48 -14.17
C PRO A 248 36.82 2.63 -15.26
N SER A 249 36.18 3.29 -16.23
CA SER A 249 35.72 2.64 -17.44
C SER A 249 36.89 1.80 -17.94
N ALA A 250 36.66 0.50 -18.11
CA ALA A 250 37.62 -0.45 -18.66
C ALA A 250 37.91 -0.17 -20.15
N ALA A 251 38.03 1.10 -20.55
CA ALA A 251 38.50 1.56 -21.84
C ALA A 251 40.05 1.60 -21.92
N GLY A 252 40.76 1.16 -20.86
CA GLY A 252 42.24 1.13 -20.84
C GLY A 252 42.88 -0.20 -20.43
N ALA A 253 42.12 -1.18 -19.93
CA ALA A 253 42.67 -2.44 -19.38
C ALA A 253 42.25 -3.69 -20.18
N GLY A 254 42.07 -3.54 -21.50
CA GLY A 254 41.68 -4.62 -22.41
C GLY A 254 42.50 -4.71 -23.70
N ALA A 255 43.65 -4.03 -23.79
CA ALA A 255 44.56 -4.07 -24.94
C ALA A 255 45.93 -4.62 -24.52
N GLY A 256 45.98 -5.90 -24.11
CA GLY A 256 47.23 -6.51 -23.67
C GLY A 256 47.16 -7.95 -23.21
N ALA A 257 46.24 -8.77 -23.73
CA ALA A 257 46.24 -10.21 -23.50
C ALA A 257 45.48 -10.93 -24.62
N GLY A 258 46.08 -10.95 -25.82
CA GLY A 258 45.43 -11.53 -26.99
C GLY A 258 46.34 -11.64 -28.21
N ALA A 259 47.60 -12.04 -28.03
CA ALA A 259 48.47 -12.41 -29.15
C ALA A 259 49.53 -13.39 -28.65
N GLY A 260 49.23 -14.69 -28.73
CA GLY A 260 50.16 -15.73 -28.28
C GLY A 260 49.61 -17.15 -28.35
N ALA A 261 48.91 -17.52 -29.42
CA ALA A 261 48.62 -18.92 -29.70
C ALA A 261 48.50 -19.13 -31.21
N GLY A 262 49.59 -19.58 -31.83
CA GLY A 262 49.57 -20.04 -33.22
C GLY A 262 50.94 -19.97 -33.91
N ALA A 263 51.79 -20.97 -33.67
CA ALA A 263 52.69 -21.57 -34.68
C ALA A 263 53.64 -22.56 -34.01
N GLY A 264 53.46 -23.85 -34.28
CA GLY A 264 54.34 -24.92 -33.80
C GLY A 264 53.95 -26.26 -34.40
N ALA A 265 53.96 -26.36 -35.73
CA ALA A 265 53.92 -27.63 -36.43
C ALA A 265 55.34 -28.24 -36.44
N GLY A 266 55.45 -29.52 -36.06
CA GLY A 266 56.70 -30.28 -36.15
C GLY A 266 56.51 -31.73 -35.74
N ALA A 267 56.41 -32.60 -36.74
CA ALA A 267 56.16 -34.03 -36.63
C ALA A 267 57.32 -34.85 -36.03
N ALA A 268 57.00 -35.94 -35.33
CA ALA A 268 57.73 -37.22 -35.26
C ALA A 268 56.87 -38.20 -34.44
N ALA A 269 56.22 -39.19 -35.06
CA ALA A 269 56.76 -40.50 -35.40
C ALA A 269 57.01 -41.41 -34.17
N GLY A 270 56.28 -42.53 -34.14
CA GLY A 270 56.82 -43.81 -33.68
C GLY A 270 56.31 -44.36 -32.33
N GLY A 271 55.49 -45.40 -32.44
CA GLY A 271 55.90 -46.71 -31.89
C GLY A 271 55.45 -47.10 -30.49
N ALA A 272 54.52 -48.08 -30.50
CA ALA A 272 54.54 -49.32 -29.72
C ALA A 272 54.47 -49.29 -28.18
N GLY A 273 53.50 -50.06 -27.65
CA GLY A 273 53.47 -50.53 -26.27
C GLY A 273 52.06 -50.60 -25.72
#